data_AF-A0A970NLX3-F1
#
_entry.id   AF-A0A970NLX3-F1
#
_cell.length_a   1.000
_cell.length_b   1.000
_cell.length_c   1.000
_cell.angle_alpha   90.00
_cell.angle_beta   90.00
_cell.angle_gamma   90.00
#
_symmetry.space_group_name_H-M   'P 1'
#
loop_
_entity.id
_entity.type
_entity.pdbx_description
1 polymer ?
#
loop_
_entity_poly.entity_id
_entity_poly.type
_entity_poly.pdbx_seq_one_letter_code
_entity_poly.pdbx_strand_id
1 'polypeptide(L)'
;MGRRALARLGPAPALGGALVPLAVCVWLAASSGANAPPLGASLRVVYTTDTQGRLDVCGCSAGQHGGLPRRATLLRHLRSEAQAVIVIDGGSTVTHASHVDPFARAYRSMA
;
A
#
# COMPACT_ATOMS: atom_id res chain seq x y z
N MET A 1 42.86 -28.56 -71.29
CA MET A 1 42.48 -27.22 -70.77
C MET A 1 41.04 -26.96 -71.19
N GLY A 2 39.97 -27.28 -70.47
CA GLY A 2 39.70 -27.13 -69.04
C GLY A 2 38.53 -26.16 -68.85
N ARG A 3 37.37 -26.40 -69.48
CA ARG A 3 36.15 -25.57 -69.32
C ARG A 3 35.57 -25.80 -67.93
N ARG A 4 35.68 -24.81 -67.04
CA ARG A 4 35.04 -24.84 -65.71
C ARG A 4 33.58 -24.43 -65.82
N ALA A 5 32.68 -25.36 -65.56
CA ALA A 5 31.26 -25.11 -65.42
C ALA A 5 31.01 -24.36 -64.09
N LEU A 6 30.45 -23.15 -64.19
CA LEU A 6 29.97 -22.40 -63.03
C LEU A 6 28.57 -22.92 -62.67
N ALA A 7 28.49 -23.64 -61.55
CA ALA A 7 27.22 -24.03 -60.96
C ALA A 7 26.48 -22.78 -60.47
N ARG A 8 25.28 -22.53 -61.01
CA ARG A 8 24.37 -21.50 -60.50
C ARG A 8 23.79 -21.97 -59.18
N LEU A 9 24.21 -21.35 -58.08
CA LEU A 9 23.57 -21.47 -56.78
C LEU A 9 22.20 -20.77 -56.84
N GLY A 10 21.12 -21.52 -56.57
CA GLY A 10 19.77 -20.97 -56.43
C GLY A 10 19.59 -20.17 -55.13
N PRO A 11 18.56 -19.31 -55.03
CA PRO A 11 18.34 -18.47 -53.85
C PRO A 11 17.84 -19.32 -52.68
N ALA A 12 18.45 -19.14 -51.51
CA ALA A 12 17.98 -19.72 -50.24
C ALA A 12 16.65 -19.08 -49.81
N PRO A 13 15.69 -19.85 -49.27
CA PRO A 13 14.42 -19.29 -48.83
C PRO A 13 14.62 -18.43 -47.59
N ALA A 14 14.03 -17.23 -47.62
CA ALA A 14 14.02 -16.25 -46.55
C ALA A 14 13.23 -16.74 -45.32
N LEU A 15 13.88 -17.54 -44.47
CA LEU A 15 13.34 -17.99 -43.17
C LEU A 15 13.40 -16.92 -42.05
N GLY A 16 13.93 -15.73 -42.35
CA GLY A 16 14.17 -14.67 -41.35
C GLY A 16 12.96 -13.79 -41.01
N GLY A 17 11.86 -13.84 -41.78
CA GLY A 17 10.74 -12.90 -41.63
C GLY A 17 9.83 -13.14 -40.43
N ALA A 18 9.72 -14.39 -39.96
CA ALA A 18 8.75 -14.77 -38.92
C ALA A 18 9.31 -14.67 -37.48
N LEU A 19 10.64 -14.65 -37.31
CA LEU A 19 11.27 -14.66 -35.98
C LEU A 19 11.31 -13.27 -35.34
N VAL A 20 11.40 -12.21 -36.15
CA VAL A 20 11.42 -10.82 -35.69
C VAL A 20 10.12 -10.40 -35.00
N PRO A 21 8.92 -10.60 -35.60
CA PRO A 21 7.67 -10.22 -34.94
C PRO A 21 7.42 -11.05 -33.67
N LEU A 22 7.83 -12.32 -33.66
CA LEU A 22 7.70 -13.17 -32.48
C LEU A 22 8.57 -12.66 -31.32
N ALA A 23 9.83 -12.31 -31.60
CA ALA A 23 10.73 -11.74 -30.60
C ALA A 23 10.21 -10.40 -30.06
N VAL A 24 9.66 -9.55 -30.92
CA VAL A 24 9.04 -8.27 -30.52
C VAL A 24 7.82 -8.50 -29.63
N CYS A 25 6.93 -9.43 -29.97
CA CYS A 25 5.78 -9.79 -29.14
C CYS A 25 6.20 -10.33 -27.77
N VAL A 26 7.23 -11.17 -27.71
CA VAL A 26 7.78 -11.70 -26.45
C VAL A 26 8.39 -10.58 -25.60
N TRP A 27 9.11 -9.64 -26.21
CA TRP A 27 9.68 -8.49 -25.49
C TRP A 27 8.60 -7.55 -24.95
N LEU A 28 7.56 -7.26 -25.75
CA LEU A 28 6.41 -6.45 -25.33
C LEU A 28 5.64 -7.12 -24.18
N ALA A 29 5.43 -8.43 -24.25
CA ALA A 29 4.79 -9.20 -23.18
C ALA A 29 5.62 -9.24 -21.90
N ALA A 30 6.95 -9.43 -22.00
CA ALA A 30 7.85 -9.45 -20.86
C ALA A 30 8.04 -8.07 -20.20
N SER A 31 7.97 -6.98 -20.99
CA SER A 31 8.05 -5.60 -20.51
C SER A 31 6.75 -5.08 -19.89
N SER A 32 5.63 -5.76 -20.15
CA SER A 32 4.34 -5.48 -19.53
C SER A 32 4.35 -6.03 -18.10
N GLY A 33 5.06 -5.33 -17.21
CA GLY A 33 5.05 -5.52 -15.76
C GLY A 33 3.71 -5.16 -15.12
N ALA A 34 2.61 -5.62 -15.72
CA ALA A 34 1.29 -5.62 -15.10
C ALA A 34 1.34 -6.63 -13.94
N ASN A 35 1.89 -6.19 -12.81
CA ASN A 35 1.51 -6.71 -11.50
C ASN A 35 0.04 -6.36 -11.32
N ALA A 36 -0.84 -7.11 -11.99
CA ALA A 36 -2.24 -7.14 -11.63
C ALA A 36 -2.27 -7.48 -10.14
N PRO A 37 -2.91 -6.66 -9.29
CA PRO A 37 -3.10 -7.03 -7.90
C PRO A 37 -3.68 -8.45 -7.91
N PRO A 38 -3.18 -9.37 -7.08
CA PRO A 38 -3.71 -10.73 -7.07
C PRO A 38 -5.24 -10.65 -6.97
N LEU A 39 -5.93 -11.37 -7.85
CA LEU A 39 -7.40 -11.41 -7.88
C LEU A 39 -7.85 -11.80 -6.45
N GLY A 40 -8.43 -10.85 -5.71
CA GLY A 40 -8.72 -11.01 -4.28
C GLY A 40 -7.92 -10.12 -3.30
N ALA A 41 -7.13 -9.16 -3.78
CA ALA A 41 -6.50 -8.15 -2.92
C ALA A 41 -7.56 -7.39 -2.12
N SER A 42 -7.57 -7.58 -0.79
CA SER A 42 -8.50 -6.91 0.11
C SER A 42 -7.83 -5.72 0.80
N LEU A 43 -8.57 -4.62 0.94
CA LEU A 43 -8.11 -3.41 1.63
C LEU A 43 -8.91 -3.25 2.92
N ARG A 44 -8.20 -3.09 4.04
CA ARG A 44 -8.80 -2.79 5.34
C ARG A 44 -8.76 -1.29 5.58
N VAL A 45 -9.94 -0.69 5.76
CA VAL A 45 -10.06 0.71 6.18
C VAL A 45 -10.37 0.73 7.67
N VAL A 46 -9.48 1.32 8.46
CA VAL A 46 -9.72 1.61 9.88
C VAL A 46 -10.08 3.08 9.98
N TYR A 47 -11.27 3.36 10.49
CA TYR A 47 -11.78 4.71 10.64
C TYR A 47 -11.92 5.08 12.12
N THR A 48 -11.42 6.27 12.49
CA THR A 48 -11.67 6.89 13.79
C THR A 48 -12.21 8.30 13.63
N THR A 49 -12.91 8.80 14.63
CA THR A 49 -13.40 10.18 14.72
C THR A 49 -13.58 10.53 16.18
N ASP A 50 -13.77 11.81 16.50
CA ASP A 50 -14.19 12.28 17.83
C ASP A 50 -13.28 11.78 18.96
N THR A 51 -11.97 11.75 18.68
CA THR A 51 -10.97 11.37 19.69
C THR A 51 -10.95 12.39 20.83
N GLN A 52 -11.30 13.66 20.58
CA GLN A 52 -11.51 14.70 21.60
C GLN A 52 -10.35 14.84 22.60
N GLY A 53 -9.11 14.60 22.16
CA GLY A 53 -7.92 14.62 23.01
C GLY A 53 -7.86 13.48 24.03
N ARG A 54 -8.65 12.42 23.89
CA ARG A 54 -8.68 11.25 24.78
C ARG A 54 -7.45 10.37 24.53
N LEU A 55 -6.34 10.72 25.18
CA LEU A 55 -5.09 9.95 25.11
C LEU A 55 -5.24 8.58 25.80
N ASP A 56 -5.78 8.53 27.01
CA ASP A 56 -5.96 7.31 27.80
C ASP A 56 -7.30 7.36 28.56
N VAL A 57 -7.73 6.29 29.22
CA VAL A 57 -8.92 6.27 30.10
C VAL A 57 -8.73 7.14 31.35
N CYS A 58 -9.80 7.64 32.01
CA CYS A 58 -9.65 8.47 33.22
C CYS A 58 -9.28 7.63 34.45
N GLY A 59 -9.56 6.32 34.43
CA GLY A 59 -9.40 5.43 35.57
C GLY A 59 -10.44 5.64 36.69
N CYS A 60 -11.36 6.60 36.53
CA CYS A 60 -12.32 7.02 37.54
C CYS A 60 -13.51 6.05 37.76
N SER A 61 -13.63 5.00 36.95
CA SER A 61 -14.69 3.98 37.02
C SER A 61 -14.19 2.68 36.38
N ALA A 62 -14.71 1.55 36.84
CA ALA A 62 -14.45 0.27 36.20
C ALA A 62 -15.04 0.22 34.77
N GLY A 63 -14.51 -0.63 33.91
CA GLY A 63 -15.05 -0.87 32.56
C GLY A 63 -14.76 0.24 31.54
N GLN A 64 -13.72 1.05 31.74
CA GLN A 64 -13.31 2.02 30.73
C GLN A 64 -12.51 1.34 29.61
N HIS A 65 -12.83 1.71 28.37
CA HIS A 65 -12.26 1.10 27.17
C HIS A 65 -11.68 2.17 26.24
N GLY A 66 -10.84 1.74 25.28
CA GLY A 66 -10.25 2.62 24.27
C GLY A 66 -8.96 3.29 24.73
N GLY A 67 -8.79 4.55 24.33
CA GLY A 67 -7.53 5.29 24.44
C GLY A 67 -6.59 5.07 23.24
N LEU A 68 -5.71 6.05 22.99
CA LEU A 68 -4.70 5.98 21.94
C LEU A 68 -3.74 4.79 22.08
N PRO A 69 -3.25 4.41 23.29
CA PRO A 69 -2.40 3.23 23.44
C PRO A 69 -3.08 1.95 22.98
N ARG A 70 -4.35 1.74 23.35
CA ARG A 70 -5.10 0.54 22.96
C ARG A 70 -5.39 0.53 21.46
N ARG A 71 -5.74 1.68 20.89
CA ARG A 71 -5.88 1.85 19.44
C ARG A 71 -4.58 1.55 18.71
N ALA A 72 -3.45 2.03 19.20
CA ALA A 72 -2.14 1.77 18.61
C ALA A 72 -1.78 0.27 18.63
N THR A 73 -2.13 -0.45 19.71
CA THR A 73 -1.96 -1.91 19.79
C THR A 73 -2.81 -2.64 18.74
N LEU A 74 -4.10 -2.27 18.61
CA LEU A 74 -4.97 -2.82 17.57
C LEU A 74 -4.41 -2.55 16.16
N LEU A 75 -4.00 -1.31 15.87
CA LEU A 75 -3.44 -0.95 14.57
C LEU A 75 -2.15 -1.73 14.25
N ARG A 76 -1.29 -1.95 15.25
CA ARG A 76 -0.08 -2.80 15.08
C ARG A 76 -0.46 -4.24 14.74
N HIS A 77 -1.45 -4.80 15.41
CA HIS A 77 -1.96 -6.15 15.11
C HIS A 77 -2.53 -6.22 13.69
N LEU A 78 -3.44 -5.29 13.32
CA LEU A 78 -4.06 -5.29 11.99
C LEU A 78 -3.05 -5.11 10.85
N ARG A 79 -1.98 -4.33 11.08
CA ARG A 79 -0.89 -4.13 10.11
C ARG A 79 0.07 -5.33 10.01
N SER A 80 0.07 -6.22 11.00
CA SER A 80 0.88 -7.45 10.96
C SER A 80 0.25 -8.57 10.14
N GLU A 81 -1.03 -8.43 9.78
CA GLU A 81 -1.73 -9.37 8.92
C GLU A 81 -1.38 -9.15 7.44
N ALA A 82 -1.59 -10.14 6.58
CA ALA A 82 -1.25 -10.09 5.16
C ALA A 82 -2.12 -9.10 4.32
N GLN A 83 -3.05 -8.40 4.96
CA GLN A 83 -3.98 -7.46 4.31
C GLN A 83 -3.43 -6.03 4.34
N ALA A 84 -3.58 -5.28 3.24
CA ALA A 84 -3.25 -3.85 3.22
C ALA A 84 -4.17 -3.06 4.17
N VAL A 85 -3.62 -2.13 4.95
CA VAL A 85 -4.38 -1.31 5.93
C VAL A 85 -4.19 0.17 5.66
N ILE A 86 -5.30 0.90 5.51
CA ILE A 86 -5.34 2.36 5.55
C ILE A 86 -6.06 2.80 6.83
N VAL A 87 -5.52 3.83 7.47
CA VAL A 87 -6.09 4.43 8.69
C VAL A 87 -6.53 5.85 8.36
N ILE A 88 -7.78 6.17 8.68
CA ILE A 88 -8.41 7.47 8.41
C ILE A 88 -8.93 8.03 9.73
N ASP A 89 -8.64 9.31 10.00
CA ASP A 89 -9.27 10.07 11.09
C ASP A 89 -10.24 11.08 10.49
N GLY A 90 -11.50 11.00 10.88
CA GLY A 90 -12.61 11.86 10.45
C GLY A 90 -12.62 13.24 11.11
N GLY A 91 -11.65 13.55 11.97
CA GLY A 91 -11.55 14.82 12.67
C GLY A 91 -12.03 14.77 14.11
N SER A 92 -12.24 15.95 14.67
CA SER A 92 -12.50 16.15 16.11
C SER A 92 -11.42 15.54 17.03
N THR A 93 -10.18 15.47 16.56
CA THR A 93 -9.08 14.80 17.27
C THR A 93 -8.62 15.58 18.49
N VAL A 94 -8.61 16.92 18.39
CA VAL A 94 -8.06 17.85 19.40
C VAL A 94 -9.07 18.90 19.87
N THR A 95 -10.31 18.85 19.39
CA THR A 95 -11.24 19.99 19.42
C THR A 95 -12.13 20.09 20.66
N HIS A 96 -11.93 19.27 21.70
CA HIS A 96 -12.74 19.37 22.92
C HIS A 96 -12.01 20.13 24.03
N ALA A 97 -12.62 21.22 24.49
CA ALA A 97 -12.15 22.06 25.59
C ALA A 97 -12.20 21.36 26.99
N SER A 98 -12.67 20.11 27.06
CA SER A 98 -12.99 19.43 28.32
C SER A 98 -11.77 19.04 29.16
N HIS A 99 -10.56 19.02 28.60
CA HIS A 99 -9.33 18.79 29.37
C HIS A 99 -8.41 20.01 29.46
N VAL A 100 -8.47 20.96 28.52
CA VAL A 100 -7.63 22.16 28.64
C VAL A 100 -8.00 22.98 29.87
N ASP A 101 -9.26 23.00 30.30
CA ASP A 101 -9.64 23.90 31.38
C ASP A 101 -9.15 23.46 32.77
N PRO A 102 -9.29 22.18 33.19
CA PRO A 102 -8.66 21.68 34.41
C PRO A 102 -7.13 21.72 34.37
N PHE A 103 -6.50 21.33 33.24
CA PHE A 103 -5.04 21.32 33.14
C PHE A 103 -4.45 22.73 33.03
N ALA A 104 -5.09 23.65 32.30
CA ALA A 104 -4.66 25.05 32.26
C ALA A 104 -4.86 25.73 33.63
N ARG A 105 -5.91 25.38 34.39
CA ARG A 105 -6.02 25.79 35.80
C ARG A 105 -4.87 25.23 36.63
N ALA A 106 -4.56 23.94 36.51
CA ALA A 106 -3.44 23.32 37.23
C ALA A 106 -2.09 23.96 36.89
N TYR A 107 -1.78 24.17 35.61
CA TYR A 107 -0.54 24.83 35.18
C TYR A 107 -0.45 26.27 35.69
N ARG A 108 -1.55 27.04 35.66
CA ARG A 108 -1.57 28.41 36.22
C ARG A 108 -1.39 28.45 37.74
N SER A 109 -1.76 27.39 38.47
CA SER A 109 -1.52 27.31 39.92
C SER A 109 -0.10 26.89 40.30
N MET A 110 0.73 26.49 39.34
CA MET A 110 2.13 26.09 39.55
C MET A 110 3.14 27.20 39.19
N ALA A 111 2.68 28.30 38.59
CA ALA A 111 3.46 29.49 38.23
C ALA A 111 3.23 30.61 39.24
#